data_AF-A0A6L4B4V9-F1
#
_entry.id   AF-A0A6L4B4V9-F1
#
_cell.length_a   1.000
_cell.length_b   1.000
_cell.length_c   1.000
_cell.angle_alpha   90.00
_cell.angle_beta   90.00
_cell.angle_gamma   90.00
#
_symmetry.space_group_name_H-M   'P 1'
#
loop_
_entity.id
_entity.type
_entity.pdbx_description
1 polymer ?
#
loop_
_entity_poly.entity_id
_entity_poly.type
_entity_poly.pdbx_seq_one_letter_code
_entity_poly.pdbx_strand_id
1 'polypeptide(L)'
;MKRFFLALCVLTFLATTSGCSTLADAKAAKGTGTVRVYDKPYDVVWDAVLTSVKATSLALVSENKSDGAILAQGAVGAFSWGENVAVYVEDVGGKVRTRVEIINKRALATNITAADWEGRLSSAIDKQLGAPGN
;
A
#
# COMPACT_ATOMS: atom_id res chain seq x y z
N MET A 1 12.13 9.84 -43.81
CA MET A 1 10.74 9.50 -43.41
C MET A 1 10.66 8.34 -42.42
N LYS A 2 11.28 7.16 -42.66
CA LYS A 2 11.28 6.02 -41.68
C LYS A 2 11.78 6.37 -40.27
N ARG A 3 12.82 7.21 -40.16
CA ARG A 3 13.41 7.64 -38.87
C ARG A 3 12.49 8.56 -38.05
N PHE A 4 11.66 9.36 -38.73
CA PHE A 4 10.68 10.25 -38.10
C PHE A 4 9.45 9.47 -37.62
N PHE A 5 9.02 8.47 -38.41
CA PHE A 5 7.95 7.54 -38.02
C PHE A 5 8.34 6.68 -36.80
N LEU A 6 9.59 6.21 -36.75
CA LEU A 6 10.13 5.49 -35.59
C LEU A 6 10.22 6.38 -34.34
N ALA A 7 10.66 7.63 -34.49
CA ALA A 7 10.73 8.58 -33.37
C ALA A 7 9.32 8.91 -32.82
N LEU A 8 8.31 9.06 -33.70
CA LEU A 8 6.93 9.33 -33.30
C LEU A 8 6.28 8.13 -32.58
N CYS A 9 6.56 6.90 -33.02
CA CYS A 9 6.10 5.67 -32.34
C CYS A 9 6.77 5.46 -30.97
N VAL A 10 8.05 5.81 -30.83
CA VAL A 10 8.73 5.73 -29.53
C VAL A 10 8.18 6.79 -28.56
N LEU A 11 7.91 8.00 -29.03
CA LEU A 11 7.35 9.06 -28.19
C LEU A 11 5.91 8.74 -27.71
N THR A 12 5.08 8.13 -28.55
CA THR A 12 3.72 7.71 -28.14
C THR A 12 3.73 6.50 -27.22
N PHE A 13 4.71 5.59 -27.34
CA PHE A 13 4.84 4.47 -26.42
C PHE A 13 5.23 4.94 -24.99
N LEU A 14 6.10 5.93 -24.86
CA LEU A 14 6.46 6.53 -23.56
C LEU A 14 5.32 7.35 -22.92
N ALA A 15 4.31 7.77 -23.69
CA ALA A 15 3.20 8.58 -23.18
C ALA A 15 2.02 7.77 -22.61
N THR A 16 2.04 6.43 -22.70
CA THR A 16 0.90 5.57 -22.30
C THR A 16 1.00 5.02 -20.87
N THR A 17 2.00 5.41 -20.08
CA THR A 17 2.13 4.94 -18.68
C THR A 17 1.29 5.73 -17.67
N SER A 18 0.35 6.57 -18.10
CA SER A 18 -0.73 7.06 -17.21
C SER A 18 -1.75 5.95 -16.99
N GLY A 19 -1.28 4.85 -16.42
CA GLY A 19 -2.03 3.64 -16.15
C GLY A 19 -2.86 3.80 -14.89
N CYS A 20 -4.09 3.29 -14.97
CA CYS A 20 -4.87 3.04 -13.77
C CYS A 20 -4.07 2.06 -12.90
N SER A 21 -3.75 2.38 -11.64
CA SER A 21 -3.03 1.44 -10.79
C SER A 21 -3.95 0.30 -10.35
N THR A 22 -3.35 -0.87 -10.18
CA THR A 22 -4.00 -2.11 -9.76
C THR A 22 -3.43 -2.60 -8.43
N LEU A 23 -4.07 -3.61 -7.82
CA LEU A 23 -3.50 -4.31 -6.66
C LEU A 23 -2.13 -4.94 -6.97
N ALA A 24 -1.89 -5.35 -8.22
CA ALA A 24 -0.59 -5.87 -8.63
C ALA A 24 0.49 -4.79 -8.58
N ASP A 25 0.17 -3.55 -8.95
CA ASP A 25 1.09 -2.41 -8.85
C ASP A 25 1.37 -2.04 -7.40
N ALA A 26 0.37 -2.13 -6.51
CA ALA A 26 0.56 -1.93 -5.08
C ALA A 26 1.50 -3.00 -4.49
N LYS A 27 1.35 -4.26 -4.89
CA LYS A 27 2.28 -5.34 -4.50
C LYS A 27 3.69 -5.12 -5.02
N ALA A 28 3.82 -4.78 -6.31
CA ALA A 28 5.11 -4.57 -6.96
C ALA A 28 5.88 -3.39 -6.37
N ALA A 29 5.18 -2.46 -5.70
CA ALA A 29 5.75 -1.30 -5.04
C ALA A 29 6.25 -1.56 -3.60
N LYS A 30 6.36 -2.83 -3.18
CA LYS A 30 7.01 -3.18 -1.92
C LYS A 30 8.41 -2.57 -1.83
N GLY A 31 8.75 -2.02 -0.67
CA GLY A 31 9.96 -1.24 -0.40
C GLY A 31 9.83 0.26 -0.64
N THR A 32 8.69 0.76 -1.11
CA THR A 32 8.48 2.19 -1.41
C THR A 32 7.46 2.87 -0.48
N GLY A 33 6.77 2.11 0.37
CA GLY A 33 5.73 2.62 1.25
C GLY A 33 6.26 3.23 2.55
N THR A 34 5.34 3.77 3.34
CA THR A 34 5.62 4.21 4.71
C THR A 34 5.92 3.02 5.60
N VAL A 35 7.05 3.09 6.31
CA VAL A 35 7.54 2.01 7.17
C VAL A 35 7.43 2.41 8.65
N ARG A 36 6.95 1.49 9.47
CA ARG A 36 6.96 1.55 10.93
C ARG A 36 7.58 0.28 11.50
N VAL A 37 8.31 0.40 12.61
CA VAL A 37 8.87 -0.77 13.32
C VAL A 37 8.35 -0.74 14.74
N TYR A 38 7.75 -1.84 15.18
CA TYR A 38 7.19 -1.98 16.52
C TYR A 38 8.02 -2.99 17.31
N ASP A 39 8.38 -2.66 18.55
CA ASP A 39 9.02 -3.58 19.50
C ASP A 39 8.01 -4.58 20.09
N LYS A 40 7.34 -5.33 19.20
CA LYS A 40 6.30 -6.31 19.52
C LYS A 40 6.39 -7.55 18.63
N PRO A 41 5.87 -8.70 19.09
CA PRO A 41 5.92 -9.95 18.32
C PRO A 41 5.08 -9.86 17.06
N TYR A 42 5.48 -10.63 16.05
CA TYR A 42 4.81 -10.70 14.75
C TYR A 42 3.29 -10.88 14.89
N ASP A 43 2.85 -11.86 15.68
CA ASP A 43 1.42 -12.17 15.85
C ASP A 43 0.62 -10.98 16.40
N VAL A 44 1.18 -10.27 17.38
CA VAL A 44 0.52 -9.11 18.01
C VAL A 44 0.40 -7.97 16.99
N VAL A 45 1.45 -7.72 16.22
CA VAL A 45 1.44 -6.68 15.20
C VAL A 45 0.53 -7.05 14.04
N TRP A 46 0.56 -8.31 13.60
CA TRP A 46 -0.33 -8.83 12.57
C TRP A 46 -1.80 -8.60 12.91
N ASP A 47 -2.23 -9.01 14.10
CA ASP A 47 -3.63 -8.89 14.53
C ASP A 47 -4.05 -7.41 14.61
N ALA A 48 -3.15 -6.52 15.06
CA ALA A 48 -3.43 -5.09 15.12
C ALA A 48 -3.51 -4.42 13.75
N VAL A 49 -2.63 -4.81 12.82
CA VAL A 49 -2.69 -4.36 11.42
C VAL A 49 -4.00 -4.81 10.79
N LEU A 50 -4.34 -6.08 10.93
CA LEU A 50 -5.56 -6.64 10.34
C LEU A 50 -6.82 -5.98 10.91
N THR A 51 -6.86 -5.78 12.22
CA THR A 51 -7.95 -5.07 12.90
C THR A 51 -8.05 -3.63 12.41
N SER A 52 -6.91 -2.94 12.27
CA SER A 52 -6.87 -1.56 11.77
C SER A 52 -7.42 -1.47 10.34
N VAL A 53 -7.05 -2.39 9.45
CA VAL A 53 -7.57 -2.44 8.08
C VAL A 53 -9.07 -2.70 8.07
N LYS A 54 -9.55 -3.71 8.82
CA LYS A 54 -10.98 -4.07 8.92
C LYS A 54 -11.85 -2.98 9.53
N ALA A 55 -11.28 -2.09 10.33
CA ALA A 55 -11.97 -0.93 10.90
C ALA A 55 -12.11 0.25 9.92
N THR A 56 -11.47 0.19 8.74
CA THR A 56 -11.61 1.22 7.71
C THR A 56 -12.74 0.91 6.73
N SER A 57 -12.99 1.83 5.80
CA SER A 57 -13.87 1.60 4.64
C SER A 57 -13.19 0.85 3.49
N LEU A 58 -11.95 0.38 3.65
CA LEU A 58 -11.27 -0.41 2.63
C LEU A 58 -11.91 -1.81 2.57
N ALA A 59 -12.23 -2.27 1.37
CA ALA A 59 -12.61 -3.65 1.14
C ALA A 59 -11.36 -4.53 1.27
N LEU A 60 -11.35 -5.45 2.22
CA LEU A 60 -10.29 -6.43 2.36
C LEU A 60 -10.35 -7.43 1.20
N VAL A 61 -9.30 -7.49 0.39
CA VAL A 61 -9.23 -8.36 -0.79
C VAL A 61 -8.50 -9.66 -0.48
N SER A 62 -7.45 -9.60 0.32
CA SER A 62 -6.68 -10.77 0.73
C SER A 62 -5.94 -10.51 2.03
N GLU A 63 -5.84 -11.53 2.87
CA GLU A 63 -4.94 -11.60 4.01
C GLU A 63 -4.16 -12.91 3.90
N ASN A 64 -2.84 -12.85 3.96
CA ASN A 64 -1.97 -14.02 4.05
C ASN A 64 -0.96 -13.82 5.19
N LYS A 65 -1.23 -14.46 6.33
CA LYS A 65 -0.39 -14.39 7.52
C LYS A 65 0.96 -15.07 7.35
N SER A 66 1.10 -16.09 6.50
CA SER A 66 2.41 -16.72 6.26
C SER A 66 3.34 -15.82 5.47
N ASP A 67 2.78 -15.08 4.51
CA ASP A 67 3.54 -14.21 3.61
C ASP A 67 3.66 -12.78 4.14
N GLY A 68 3.04 -12.50 5.30
CA GLY A 68 3.02 -11.19 5.90
C GLY A 68 2.31 -10.15 5.03
N ALA A 69 1.32 -10.53 4.23
CA ALA A 69 0.72 -9.63 3.24
C ALA A 69 -0.78 -9.44 3.46
N ILE A 70 -1.22 -8.18 3.49
CA ILE A 70 -2.63 -7.79 3.50
C ILE A 70 -2.87 -6.86 2.31
N LEU A 71 -3.94 -7.12 1.56
CA LEU A 71 -4.35 -6.34 0.40
C LEU A 71 -5.76 -5.82 0.62
N ALA A 72 -5.95 -4.53 0.39
CA ALA A 72 -7.24 -3.91 0.50
C ALA A 72 -7.46 -2.88 -0.60
N GLN A 73 -8.73 -2.58 -0.88
CA GLN A 73 -9.11 -1.68 -1.95
C GLN A 73 -10.10 -0.62 -1.46
N GLY A 74 -9.86 0.64 -1.79
CA GLY A 74 -10.82 1.72 -1.58
C GLY A 74 -12.03 1.59 -2.49
N ALA A 75 -13.21 1.96 -1.99
CA ALA A 75 -14.42 1.99 -2.79
C ALA A 75 -14.31 3.03 -3.91
N VAL A 76 -14.87 2.71 -5.09
CA VAL A 76 -15.03 3.65 -6.19
C VAL A 76 -16.28 4.48 -5.95
N GLY A 77 -16.15 5.80 -5.94
CA GLY A 77 -17.25 6.74 -5.71
C GLY A 77 -16.93 8.14 -6.26
N ALA A 78 -17.80 9.11 -5.96
CA ALA A 78 -17.67 10.48 -6.50
C ALA A 78 -16.36 11.20 -6.11
N PHE A 79 -15.71 10.76 -5.03
CA PHE A 79 -14.52 11.41 -4.44
C PHE A 79 -13.27 10.51 -4.36
N SER A 80 -13.40 9.21 -4.64
CA SER A 80 -12.28 8.27 -4.74
C SER A 80 -12.47 7.37 -5.94
N TRP A 81 -11.42 7.17 -6.71
CA TRP A 81 -11.44 6.33 -7.91
C TRP A 81 -10.96 4.90 -7.64
N GLY A 82 -10.99 4.49 -6.37
CA GLY A 82 -10.35 3.28 -5.89
C GLY A 82 -8.89 3.55 -5.50
N GLU A 83 -8.50 3.08 -4.33
CA GLU A 83 -7.10 3.02 -3.91
C GLU A 83 -6.70 1.57 -3.76
N ASN A 84 -5.48 1.22 -4.18
CA ASN A 84 -4.92 -0.11 -3.97
C ASN A 84 -3.93 -0.02 -2.81
N VAL A 85 -4.26 -0.69 -1.71
CA VAL A 85 -3.46 -0.67 -0.50
C VAL A 85 -2.84 -2.04 -0.28
N ALA A 86 -1.52 -2.07 -0.12
CA ALA A 86 -0.79 -3.25 0.30
C ALA A 86 -0.13 -2.95 1.66
N VAL A 87 -0.28 -3.86 2.61
CA VAL A 87 0.40 -3.82 3.90
C VAL A 87 1.25 -5.06 4.04
N TYR A 88 2.54 -4.86 4.32
CA TYR A 88 3.48 -5.93 4.59
C TYR A 88 3.89 -5.91 6.06
N VAL A 89 3.85 -7.08 6.70
CA VAL A 89 4.25 -7.29 8.08
C VAL A 89 5.41 -8.29 8.06
N GLU A 90 6.55 -7.93 8.62
CA GLU A 90 7.77 -8.73 8.56
C GLU A 90 8.43 -8.78 9.93
N ASP A 91 8.82 -9.98 10.37
CA ASP A 91 9.72 -10.12 11.53
C ASP A 91 11.13 -9.69 11.11
N VAL A 92 11.69 -8.70 11.80
CA VAL A 92 13.04 -8.18 11.50
C VAL A 92 14.14 -8.78 12.37
N GLY A 93 13.80 -9.76 13.20
CA GLY A 93 14.75 -10.60 13.92
C GLY A 93 15.55 -9.91 15.05
N GLY A 94 16.13 -10.75 15.91
CA GLY A 94 17.14 -10.37 16.90
C GLY A 94 16.60 -9.81 18.23
N LYS A 95 15.39 -9.24 18.25
CA LYS A 95 14.59 -8.84 19.42
C LYS A 95 13.15 -8.80 18.92
N VAL A 96 12.17 -9.13 19.73
CA VAL A 96 10.72 -9.09 19.44
C VAL A 96 10.34 -7.77 18.73
N ARG A 97 10.46 -7.73 17.39
CA ARG A 97 10.40 -6.53 16.56
C ARG A 97 9.80 -6.87 15.22
N THR A 98 8.78 -6.13 14.87
CA THR A 98 8.03 -6.37 13.64
C THR A 98 7.95 -5.09 12.84
N ARG A 99 8.35 -5.17 11.58
CA ARG A 99 8.26 -4.10 10.59
C ARG A 99 6.90 -4.17 9.91
N VAL A 100 6.26 -3.02 9.76
CA VAL A 100 5.06 -2.82 8.97
C VAL A 100 5.37 -1.82 7.87
N GLU A 101 5.12 -2.19 6.63
CA GLU A 101 5.18 -1.30 5.48
C GLU A 101 3.78 -1.13 4.91
N ILE A 102 3.34 0.10 4.69
CA ILE A 102 2.03 0.42 4.11
C ILE A 102 2.27 1.16 2.80
N ILE A 103 1.66 0.67 1.73
CA ILE A 103 1.77 1.23 0.39
C ILE A 103 0.38 1.64 -0.07
N ASN A 104 0.24 2.90 -0.49
CA ASN A 104 -1.01 3.41 -1.05
C ASN A 104 -0.82 3.84 -2.51
N LYS A 105 -1.32 3.03 -3.45
CA LYS A 105 -1.34 3.39 -4.87
C LYS A 105 -2.72 3.93 -5.23
N ARG A 106 -2.74 5.17 -5.72
CA ARG A 106 -3.95 5.80 -6.28
C ARG A 106 -4.33 5.08 -7.57
N ALA A 107 -5.58 4.64 -7.74
CA ALA A 107 -5.99 4.01 -9.00
C ALA A 107 -5.82 4.96 -10.18
N LEU A 108 -5.96 6.28 -10.03
CA LEU A 108 -5.68 7.24 -11.11
C LEU A 108 -4.65 8.27 -10.66
N ALA A 109 -3.68 8.58 -11.53
CA ALA A 109 -2.63 9.58 -11.27
C ALA A 109 -3.20 10.98 -10.99
N THR A 110 -4.37 11.29 -11.57
CA THR A 110 -5.09 12.56 -11.39
C THR A 110 -5.96 12.61 -10.12
N ASN A 111 -6.01 11.53 -9.33
CA ASN A 111 -6.82 11.47 -8.11
C ASN A 111 -6.16 12.27 -6.97
N ILE A 112 -6.28 13.60 -7.00
CA ILE A 112 -5.79 14.51 -5.95
C ILE A 112 -6.56 14.38 -4.63
N THR A 113 -7.77 13.79 -4.66
CA THR A 113 -8.62 13.56 -3.49
C THR A 113 -8.41 12.19 -2.86
N ALA A 114 -7.44 11.40 -3.37
CA ALA A 114 -7.14 10.08 -2.82
C ALA A 114 -6.84 10.17 -1.32
N ALA A 115 -7.45 9.26 -0.56
CA ALA A 115 -7.22 9.22 0.88
C ALA A 115 -5.76 8.87 1.18
N ASP A 116 -5.18 9.51 2.21
CA ASP A 116 -3.89 9.13 2.76
C ASP A 116 -4.05 7.88 3.64
N TRP A 117 -4.05 6.70 3.00
CA TRP A 117 -4.16 5.43 3.72
C TRP A 117 -2.90 5.07 4.49
N GLU A 118 -1.72 5.52 4.05
CA GLU A 118 -0.45 5.31 4.77
C GLU A 118 -0.49 5.97 6.15
N GLY A 119 -0.84 7.26 6.19
CA GLY A 119 -0.98 8.01 7.44
C GLY A 119 -2.12 7.50 8.32
N ARG A 120 -3.29 7.22 7.73
CA ARG A 120 -4.47 6.73 8.47
C ARG A 120 -4.23 5.37 9.12
N LEU A 121 -3.70 4.41 8.36
CA LEU A 121 -3.43 3.07 8.88
C LEU A 121 -2.26 3.10 9.88
N SER A 122 -1.19 3.86 9.60
CA SER A 122 -0.11 4.05 10.60
C SER A 122 -0.66 4.57 11.92
N SER A 123 -1.48 5.62 11.88
CA SER A 123 -2.08 6.20 13.08
C SER A 123 -3.02 5.23 13.82
N ALA A 124 -3.75 4.39 13.08
CA ALA A 124 -4.64 3.40 13.67
C ALA A 124 -3.86 2.28 14.36
N ILE A 125 -2.78 1.80 13.74
CA ILE A 125 -1.90 0.78 14.29
C ILE A 125 -1.15 1.33 15.52
N ASP A 126 -0.63 2.56 15.44
CA ASP A 126 0.04 3.24 16.56
C ASP A 126 -0.89 3.39 17.78
N LYS A 127 -2.20 3.62 17.56
CA LYS A 127 -3.17 3.67 18.67
C LYS A 127 -3.35 2.32 19.37
N GLN A 128 -3.18 1.20 18.65
CA GLN A 128 -3.34 -0.14 19.21
C GLN A 128 -2.05 -0.64 19.87
N LEU A 129 -0.90 -0.33 19.28
CA LEU A 129 0.39 -0.87 19.69
C LEU A 129 1.21 0.12 20.54
N GLY A 130 0.84 1.41 20.56
CA GLY A 130 1.72 2.49 21.01
C GLY A 130 2.61 2.98 19.87
N ALA A 131 3.36 4.05 20.13
CA ALA A 131 4.27 4.61 19.15
C ALA A 131 5.31 3.57 18.68
N PRO A 132 5.77 3.64 17.42
CA PRO A 132 6.85 2.80 16.91
C PRO A 132 8.11 2.91 17.79
N GLY A 133 8.92 1.84 17.82
CA GLY A 133 10.22 1.84 18.49
C GLY A 133 11.18 2.84 17.82
N ASN A 134 12.11 3.41 18.61
CA ASN A 134 13.18 4.28 18.13
C ASN A 134 14.31 3.50 17.44
#